data_AF-A0A962PWK8-F1
#
_entry.id   AF-A0A962PWK8-F1
#
_cell.length_a   1.000
_cell.length_b   1.000
_cell.length_c   1.000
_cell.angle_alpha   90.00
_cell.angle_beta   90.00
_cell.angle_gamma   90.00
#
_symmetry.space_group_name_H-M   'P 1'
#
loop_
_entity.id
_entity.type
_entity.pdbx_description
1 polymer ?
#
loop_
_entity_poly.entity_id
_entity_poly.type
_entity_poly.pdbx_seq_one_letter_code
_entity_poly.pdbx_strand_id
1 'polypeptide(L)'
;MGTLAVELHPLAHNVSFTEDTLNVDLLDGRTISVPIAWFPTLSRATQSQREAWELLGDGEGIHWPEIDEDLSVAGLLVGTR
;
A
#
# COMPACT_ATOMS: atom_id res chain seq x y z
N MET A 1 0.79 19.78 28.99
CA MET A 1 0.70 20.12 27.56
C MET A 1 0.41 18.83 26.83
N GLY A 2 -0.85 18.63 26.40
CA GLY A 2 -1.22 17.47 25.61
C GLY A 2 -0.92 17.77 24.15
N THR A 3 0.01 17.03 23.55
CA THR A 3 0.14 17.01 22.09
C THR A 3 -1.17 16.44 21.56
N LEU A 4 -2.00 17.27 20.93
CA LEU A 4 -3.09 16.77 20.11
C LEU A 4 -2.41 15.99 18.97
N ALA A 5 -2.39 14.67 19.09
CA ALA A 5 -2.10 13.83 17.94
C ALA A 5 -3.16 14.16 16.90
N VAL A 6 -2.75 14.82 15.82
CA VAL A 6 -3.59 14.86 14.62
C VAL A 6 -3.83 13.40 14.27
N GLU A 7 -5.09 12.95 14.32
CA GLU A 7 -5.48 11.65 13.78
C GLU A 7 -5.31 11.72 12.26
N LEU A 8 -4.07 11.55 11.81
CA LEU A 8 -3.75 11.35 10.42
C LEU A 8 -4.21 9.94 10.09
N HIS A 9 -5.34 9.82 9.39
CA HIS A 9 -5.72 8.58 8.75
C HIS A 9 -4.76 8.35 7.58
N PRO A 10 -3.88 7.34 7.64
CA PRO A 10 -2.96 7.05 6.56
C PRO A 10 -3.75 6.40 5.43
N LEU A 11 -4.23 7.21 4.49
CA LEU A 11 -5.00 6.75 3.35
C LEU A 11 -4.10 6.74 2.11
N ALA A 12 -4.04 5.62 1.41
CA ALA A 12 -3.35 5.52 0.14
C ALA A 12 -4.09 6.33 -0.93
N HIS A 13 -3.33 7.02 -1.78
CA HIS A 13 -3.88 7.69 -2.97
C HIS A 13 -3.12 7.33 -4.25
N ASN A 14 -1.90 6.82 -4.13
CA ASN A 14 -1.13 6.34 -5.26
C ASN A 14 -0.29 5.13 -4.85
N VAL A 15 -0.18 4.16 -5.75
CA VAL A 15 0.64 2.96 -5.58
C VAL A 15 1.51 2.81 -6.81
N SER A 16 2.82 2.65 -6.59
CA SER A 16 3.80 2.47 -7.66
C SER A 16 4.79 1.38 -7.34
N PHE A 17 5.41 0.84 -8.38
CA PHE A 17 6.31 -0.28 -8.27
C PHE A 17 7.63 0.03 -8.96
N THR A 18 8.70 -0.53 -8.41
CA THR A 18 9.98 -0.71 -9.08
C THR A 18 10.21 -2.21 -9.29
N GLU A 19 11.41 -2.61 -9.70
CA GLU A 19 11.74 -4.03 -9.86
C GLU A 19 11.60 -4.81 -8.54
N ASP A 20 11.98 -4.20 -7.42
CA ASP A 20 12.09 -4.85 -6.11
C ASP A 20 11.26 -4.20 -4.99
N THR A 21 10.66 -3.03 -5.23
CA THR A 21 10.00 -2.23 -4.18
C THR A 21 8.56 -1.87 -4.56
N LEU A 22 7.65 -2.02 -3.61
CA LEU A 22 6.29 -1.46 -3.59
C LEU A 22 6.34 -0.11 -2.85
N ASN A 23 5.83 0.93 -3.49
CA ASN A 23 5.69 2.27 -2.91
C ASN A 23 4.21 2.65 -2.82
N VAL A 24 3.80 3.14 -1.65
CA VAL A 24 2.44 3.62 -1.39
C VAL A 24 2.52 5.07 -0.90
N ASP A 25 1.98 5.99 -1.67
CA ASP A 25 1.89 7.39 -1.30
C ASP A 25 0.59 7.65 -0.54
N LEU A 26 0.71 8.30 0.61
CA LEU A 26 -0.40 8.60 1.50
C LEU A 26 -0.88 10.04 1.34
N LEU A 27 -2.18 10.27 1.57
CA LEU A 27 -2.78 11.61 1.53
C LEU A 27 -2.18 12.59 2.54
N ASP A 28 -1.55 12.10 3.60
CA ASP A 28 -0.85 12.91 4.59
C ASP A 28 0.56 13.34 4.17
N GLY A 29 0.97 13.02 2.93
CA GLY A 29 2.24 13.41 2.34
C GLY A 29 3.41 12.47 2.66
N ARG A 30 3.18 11.36 3.35
CA ARG A 30 4.18 10.30 3.56
C ARG A 30 4.18 9.31 2.40
N THR A 31 5.30 8.63 2.20
CA THR A 31 5.42 7.47 1.32
C THR A 31 5.93 6.28 2.12
N ILE A 32 5.27 5.13 1.97
CA ILE A 32 5.71 3.84 2.51
C ILE A 32 6.41 3.08 1.39
N SER A 33 7.66 2.67 1.60
CA SER A 33 8.42 1.85 0.65
C SER A 33 8.81 0.54 1.31
N VAL A 34 8.40 -0.57 0.72
CA VAL A 34 8.65 -1.92 1.23
C VAL A 34 9.10 -2.87 0.11
N PRO A 35 9.95 -3.87 0.38
CA PRO A 35 10.33 -4.86 -0.62
C PRO A 35 9.13 -5.64 -1.13
N ILE A 36 8.96 -5.74 -2.45
CA ILE A 36 7.89 -6.53 -3.06
C ILE A 36 8.00 -8.02 -2.72
N ALA A 37 9.22 -8.48 -2.41
CA ALA A 37 9.50 -9.86 -2.00
C ALA A 37 8.77 -10.26 -0.70
N TRP A 38 8.30 -9.30 0.10
CA TRP A 38 7.46 -9.58 1.28
C TRP A 38 6.06 -10.07 0.93
N PHE A 39 5.62 -9.85 -0.32
CA PHE A 39 4.30 -10.20 -0.83
C PHE A 39 4.44 -11.22 -1.96
N PRO A 40 4.42 -12.53 -1.68
CA PRO A 40 4.69 -13.58 -2.67
C PRO A 40 3.81 -13.51 -3.92
N THR A 41 2.56 -13.10 -3.78
CA THR A 41 1.61 -12.93 -4.91
C THR A 41 2.07 -11.79 -5.82
N LEU A 42 2.30 -10.60 -5.26
CA LEU A 42 2.78 -9.43 -6.02
C LEU A 42 4.17 -9.65 -6.62
N SER A 43 5.07 -10.33 -5.89
CA SER A 43 6.40 -10.66 -6.37
C SER A 43 6.38 -11.55 -7.62
N ARG A 44 5.34 -12.36 -7.81
CA ARG A 44 5.16 -13.24 -8.98
C ARG A 44 4.29 -12.63 -10.07
N ALA A 45 3.54 -11.59 -9.75
CA ALA A 45 2.68 -10.87 -10.70
C ALA A 45 3.51 -10.19 -11.79
N THR A 46 2.95 -10.09 -13.00
CA THR A 46 3.53 -9.30 -14.08
C THR A 46 3.45 -7.81 -13.76
N GLN A 47 4.20 -6.98 -14.49
CA GLN A 47 4.11 -5.53 -14.32
C GLN A 47 2.69 -5.01 -14.57
N SER A 48 2.00 -5.50 -15.61
CA SER A 48 0.61 -5.11 -15.90
C SER A 48 -0.34 -5.46 -14.76
N GLN A 49 -0.18 -6.64 -14.15
CA GLN A 49 -0.99 -7.06 -13.00
C GLN A 49 -0.72 -6.19 -11.77
N ARG A 50 0.55 -5.82 -11.52
CA ARG A 50 0.91 -4.94 -10.40
C ARG A 50 0.37 -3.52 -10.58
N GLU A 51 0.36 -3.02 -11.81
CA GLU A 51 -0.15 -1.68 -12.13
C GLU A 51 -1.69 -1.62 -12.15
N ALA A 52 -2.37 -2.77 -12.25
CA ALA A 52 -3.82 -2.89 -12.21
C ALA A 52 -4.36 -3.04 -10.76
N TRP A 53 -4.16 -2.00 -9.95
CA TRP A 53 -4.68 -1.92 -8.58
C TRP A 53 -5.90 -1.00 -8.46
N GLU A 54 -6.68 -1.22 -7.40
CA GLU A 54 -7.83 -0.43 -7.00
C GLU A 54 -7.71 -0.07 -5.52
N LEU A 55 -8.21 1.11 -5.12
CA LEU A 55 -8.30 1.46 -3.70
C LEU A 55 -9.56 0.84 -3.09
N LEU A 56 -9.41 0.27 -1.90
CA LEU A 56 -10.52 -0.19 -1.07
C LEU A 56 -10.90 0.89 -0.05
N GLY A 57 -12.21 1.08 0.12
CA GLY A 57 -12.75 2.15 0.97
C GLY A 57 -12.27 3.53 0.52
N ASP A 58 -11.91 4.38 1.47
CA ASP A 58 -11.34 5.71 1.20
C ASP A 58 -9.80 5.68 1.00
N GLY A 59 -9.24 4.52 0.65
CA GLY A 59 -7.79 4.30 0.57
C GLY A 59 -7.19 3.61 1.80
N GLU A 60 -8.02 2.95 2.61
CA GLU A 60 -7.57 2.16 3.77
C GLU A 60 -6.90 0.85 3.35
N GLY A 61 -7.22 0.36 2.15
CA GLY A 61 -6.62 -0.82 1.54
C GLY A 61 -6.40 -0.66 0.04
N ILE A 62 -5.64 -1.59 -0.52
CA ILE A 62 -5.31 -1.68 -1.94
C ILE A 62 -5.62 -3.10 -2.39
N HIS A 63 -6.37 -3.23 -3.48
CA HIS A 63 -6.78 -4.49 -4.06
C HIS A 63 -6.18 -4.67 -5.46
N TRP A 64 -5.76 -5.89 -5.78
CA TRP A 64 -5.35 -6.28 -7.12
C TRP A 64 -6.31 -7.35 -7.68
N PRO A 65 -7.30 -6.97 -8.51
CA PRO A 65 -8.37 -7.86 -8.95
C PRO A 65 -7.89 -9.09 -9.74
N GLU A 66 -6.85 -8.95 -10.56
CA GLU A 66 -6.38 -10.03 -11.42
C GLU A 66 -5.68 -11.16 -10.65
N ILE A 67 -5.11 -10.86 -9.49
CA ILE A 67 -4.32 -11.79 -8.68
C ILE A 67 -4.92 -12.05 -7.29
N ASP A 68 -6.07 -11.45 -7.01
CA ASP A 68 -6.83 -11.60 -5.76
C ASP A 68 -5.97 -11.32 -4.51
N GLU A 69 -5.20 -10.24 -4.55
CA GLU A 69 -4.35 -9.80 -3.42
C GLU A 69 -4.87 -8.49 -2.84
N ASP A 70 -4.91 -8.42 -1.51
CA ASP A 70 -5.28 -7.24 -0.75
C ASP A 70 -4.17 -6.84 0.22
N LEU A 71 -3.90 -5.54 0.32
CA LEU A 71 -3.01 -4.96 1.32
C LEU A 71 -3.70 -3.86 2.12
N SER A 72 -3.54 -3.89 3.44
CA SER A 72 -3.99 -2.82 4.33
C SER A 72 -2.90 -1.76 4.52
N VAL A 73 -3.25 -0.48 4.41
CA VAL A 73 -2.31 0.62 4.68
C VAL A 73 -1.86 0.63 6.15
N ALA A 74 -2.78 0.34 7.08
CA ALA A 74 -2.45 0.20 8.50
C ALA A 74 -1.48 -0.97 8.73
N GLY A 75 -1.70 -2.10 8.04
CA GLY A 75 -0.80 -3.25 8.11
C GLY A 75 0.62 -2.93 7.61
N LEU A 76 0.73 -2.20 6.50
CA LEU A 76 2.00 -1.73 5.96
C LEU A 76 2.76 -0.81 6.92
N LEU A 77 2.07 0.05 7.67
CA LEU A 77 2.69 0.95 8.65
C LEU A 77 3.22 0.23 9.90
N VAL A 78 2.51 -0.80 10.35
CA VAL A 78 2.90 -1.58 11.53
C VAL A 78 3.92 -2.68 11.19
N GLY A 79 4.05 -3.02 9.90
CA GLY A 79 4.89 -4.13 9.44
C GLY A 79 4.24 -5.50 9.67
N THR A 80 2.92 -5.54 9.79
CA THR A 80 2.13 -6.77 9.95
C THR A 80 1.11 -6.84 8.82
N ARG A 81 1.25 -7.83 7.93
CA ARG A 81 0.26 -8.12 6.88
C ARG A 81 -1.12 -8.37 7.48
#